data_AF-A0A4S0MNU7-F1
#
_entry.id   AF-A0A4S0MNU7-F1
#
_cell.length_a   1.000
_cell.length_b   1.000
_cell.length_c   1.000
_cell.angle_alpha   90.00
_cell.angle_beta   90.00
_cell.angle_gamma   90.00
#
_symmetry.space_group_name_H-M   'P 1'
#
loop_
_entity.id
_entity.type
_entity.pdbx_description
1 polymer ?
#
loop_
_entity_poly.entity_id
_entity_poly.type
_entity_poly.pdbx_seq_one_letter_code
_entity_poly.pdbx_strand_id
1 'polypeptide(L)' 'MAEEALIVIDLQNDFCPGGALAVAGGDEIVPLVNDLIRRTDHVILTQDWHPAGHS' A
#
# COMPACT_ATOMS: atom_id res chain seq x y z
N MET A 1 -19.01 9.21 14.89
CA MET A 1 -18.23 9.14 13.63
C MET A 1 -16.88 8.60 14.00
N ALA A 2 -16.19 7.87 13.11
CA ALA A 2 -14.81 7.48 13.39
C ALA A 2 -13.93 8.74 13.41
N GLU A 3 -13.03 8.84 14.37
CA GLU A 3 -12.11 9.98 14.54
C GLU A 3 -10.79 9.77 13.78
N GLU A 4 -10.58 8.56 13.26
CA GLU A 4 -9.35 8.13 12.61
C GLU A 4 -9.65 7.39 11.30
N ALA A 5 -8.69 7.42 10.38
CA ALA A 5 -8.70 6.66 9.14
C ALA A 5 -7.29 6.12 8.83
N LEU A 6 -7.22 4.94 8.24
CA LEU A 6 -5.99 4.33 7.72
C LEU A 6 -5.88 4.61 6.23
N ILE A 7 -4.77 5.21 5.81
CA ILE A 7 -4.43 5.35 4.39
C ILE A 7 -3.24 4.46 4.10
N VAL A 8 -3.44 3.43 3.27
CA VAL A 8 -2.37 2.54 2.81
C VAL A 8 -1.84 3.09 1.50
N ILE A 9 -0.57 3.50 1.51
CA ILE A 9 0.06 4.16 0.37
C ILE A 9 0.79 3.12 -0.47
N ASP A 10 0.32 2.94 -1.70
CA ASP A 10 1.02 2.30 -2.81
C ASP A 10 1.64 0.94 -2.45
N LEU A 11 0.92 0.11 -1.67
CA LEU A 11 1.31 -1.26 -1.37
C LEU A 11 1.07 -2.15 -2.61
N GLN A 12 1.89 -1.94 -3.64
CA GLN A 12 1.77 -2.53 -4.97
C GLN A 12 2.97 -3.44 -5.28
N ASN A 13 2.74 -4.40 -6.17
CA ASN A 13 3.76 -5.38 -6.59
C ASN A 13 5.05 -4.71 -7.08
N ASP A 14 4.96 -3.59 -7.81
CA ASP A 14 6.13 -2.91 -8.34
C ASP A 14 7.06 -2.36 -7.26
N PHE A 15 6.54 -2.09 -6.06
CA PHE A 15 7.31 -1.63 -4.91
C PHE A 15 7.72 -2.77 -3.96
N CYS A 16 7.30 -4.00 -4.21
CA CYS A 16 7.72 -5.20 -3.48
C CYS A 16 8.92 -5.89 -4.15
N PRO A 17 9.66 -6.78 -3.46
CA PRO A 17 10.72 -7.57 -4.07
C PRO A 17 10.25 -8.31 -5.33
N GLY A 18 11.01 -8.14 -6.42
CA GLY A 18 10.67 -8.67 -7.75
C GLY A 18 9.88 -7.70 -8.66
N GLY A 19 9.43 -6.56 -8.13
CA GLY A 19 8.77 -5.49 -8.87
C GLY A 19 9.70 -4.56 -9.64
N ALA A 20 9.14 -3.69 -10.49
CA ALA A 20 9.89 -2.76 -11.32
C ALA A 20 10.65 -1.67 -10.54
N LEU A 21 10.17 -1.31 -9.34
CA LEU A 21 10.74 -0.30 -8.45
C LEU A 21 10.81 -0.82 -7.01
N ALA A 22 11.33 -2.04 -6.87
CA ALA A 22 11.28 -2.80 -5.63
C ALA A 22 11.97 -2.10 -4.45
N VAL A 23 11.27 -2.06 -3.31
CA VAL A 23 11.83 -1.73 -2.00
C VAL A 23 12.25 -3.03 -1.33
N ALA A 24 13.48 -3.08 -0.82
CA ALA A 24 13.98 -4.26 -0.10
C ALA A 24 13.11 -4.54 1.14
N GLY A 25 12.56 -5.76 1.22
CA GLY A 25 11.64 -6.17 2.29
C GLY A 25 10.26 -5.47 2.26
N GLY A 26 9.88 -4.82 1.16
CA GLY A 26 8.61 -4.08 1.05
C GLY A 26 7.36 -4.94 1.23
N ASP A 27 7.45 -6.25 0.99
CA ASP A 27 6.38 -7.23 1.21
C ASP A 27 6.27 -7.71 2.66
N GLU A 28 7.30 -7.53 3.50
CA GLU A 28 7.32 -7.99 4.89
C GLU A 28 6.26 -7.30 5.76
N ILE A 29 5.83 -6.08 5.39
CA ILE A 29 4.83 -5.31 6.12
C ILE A 29 3.38 -5.73 5.81
N VAL A 30 3.15 -6.51 4.76
CA VAL A 30 1.80 -6.88 4.30
C VAL A 30 0.95 -7.51 5.42
N PRO A 31 1.46 -8.45 6.25
CA PRO A 31 0.70 -8.99 7.37
C PRO A 31 0.29 -7.94 8.41
N LEU A 32 1.17 -6.98 8.72
CA LEU A 32 0.89 -5.88 9.65
C LEU A 32 -0.17 -4.94 9.08
N VAL A 33 -0.04 -4.52 7.82
CA VAL A 33 -1.03 -3.66 7.15
C VAL A 33 -2.40 -4.33 7.14
N ASN A 34 -2.46 -5.63 6.82
CA ASN A 34 -3.70 -6.40 6.85
C ASN A 34 -4.33 -6.43 8.26
N ASP A 35 -3.52 -6.43 9.32
CA ASP A 35 -4.03 -6.37 10.69
C ASP A 35 -4.58 -4.99 11.05
N LEU A 36 -3.91 -3.92 10.61
CA LEU A 36 -4.40 -2.55 10.77
C LEU A 36 -5.72 -2.33 10.04
N ILE A 37 -5.83 -2.80 8.78
CA ILE A 37 -7.08 -2.74 8.00
C ILE A 37 -8.25 -3.36 8.75
N ARG A 38 -8.05 -4.50 9.43
CA ARG A 38 -9.10 -5.17 10.21
C ARG A 38 -9.55 -4.41 11.45
N ARG A 39 -8.73 -3.48 11.95
CA ARG A 39 -8.97 -2.75 13.20
C ARG A 39 -9.48 -1.33 12.97
N THR A 40 -9.47 -0.83 11.74
CA THR A 40 -9.82 0.55 11.41
C THR A 40 -11.14 0.65 10.68
N ASP A 41 -12.03 1.53 11.16
CA ASP A 41 -13.37 1.72 10.58
C ASP A 41 -13.34 2.36 9.18
N HIS A 42 -12.34 3.19 8.90
CA HIS A 42 -12.18 3.89 7.63
C HIS A 42 -10.81 3.57 7.01
N VAL A 43 -10.83 2.90 5.85
CA VAL A 43 -9.63 2.48 5.14
C VAL A 43 -9.65 3.02 3.73
N ILE A 44 -8.58 3.69 3.35
CA ILE A 44 -8.33 4.19 2.00
C ILE A 44 -7.06 3.51 1.49
N LEU A 45 -7.09 3.04 0.25
CA LEU A 45 -5.93 2.49 -0.44
C LEU A 45 -5.59 3.45 -1.59
N THR A 46 -4.34 3.87 -1.70
CA THR A 46 -3.87 4.58 -2.88
C THR A 46 -3.23 3.60 -3.85
N GLN A 47 -3.15 4.03 -5.10
CA GLN A 47 -2.48 3.29 -6.14
C GLN A 47 -1.75 4.29 -7.01
N ASP A 48 -0.44 4.11 -7.15
CA ASP A 48 0.31 4.74 -8.20
C ASP A 48 -0.15 4.19 -9.55
N TRP A 49 -0.60 5.08 -10.42
CA TRP A 49 -1.31 4.73 -11.65
C TRP A 49 -0.84 5.58 -12.84
N HIS A 50 0.35 5.26 -13.31
CA HIS A 50 0.98 5.95 -14.41
C HIS A 50 0.34 5.59 -15.77
N PRO A 51 0.09 6.57 -16.65
CA PRO A 51 -0.19 6.28 -18.05
C PRO A 51 1.09 5.75 -18.74
N ALA A 52 0.92 5.06 -19.87
CA ALA A 52 2.05 4.66 -20.69
C ALA A 52 2.88 5.89 -21.12
N GLY A 53 4.20 5.81 -20.98
CA GLY A 53 5.12 6.90 -21.33
C GLY A 53 5.31 7.98 -20.25
N HIS A 54 4.76 7.80 -19.05
CA HIS A 54 5.10 8.63 -17.88
C HIS A 54 6.56 8.41 -17.47
N SER A 55 7.29 9.49 -17.14
CA SER A 55 8.71 9.49 -16.76
C SER A 55 8.97 10.40 -15.58
#